data_AF-A0A2D8TEG7-F1
#
_entry.id   AF-A0A2D8TEG7-F1
#
_cell.length_a   1.000
_cell.length_b   1.000
_cell.length_c   1.000
_cell.angle_alpha   90.00
_cell.angle_beta   90.00
_cell.angle_gamma   90.00
#
_symmetry.space_group_name_H-M   'P 1'
#
loop_
_entity.id
_entity.type
_entity.pdbx_description
1 polymer ?
#
loop_
_entity_poly.entity_id
_entity_poly.type
_entity_poly.pdbx_seq_one_letter_code
_entity_poly.pdbx_strand_id
1 'polypeptide(L)'
;MRHICALLLLASLWGLPQVGIAATAPRTDLPHFEQRGAATQLIVDGKPFLVLGGEVKNSSTSNLVHFSRKWPLLVRDNLNTILVPVAWETIEPVEGQFDFSNVDGLIKGARDHDLRLVFLWFGTWKNTFSSYVPSWVKRDTKRFPRMQTADGRGTERISALSTTARDADARAFAQLMRHLKAVDGARQTVLMVQVENEVGVIPESRDHAPNAEAAFAGPVPVELMTYLTAHRATLNPELRAAWEANGGRASGSWTEVFGDEG
;
A
#
# COMPACT_ATOMS: atom_id res chain seq x y z
N MET A 1 55.67 70.52 -38.23
CA MET A 1 54.90 69.39 -38.79
C MET A 1 54.34 68.60 -37.62
N ARG A 2 53.19 69.01 -37.05
CA ARG A 2 51.87 68.39 -37.27
C ARG A 2 51.95 66.86 -37.32
N HIS A 3 51.55 66.16 -36.27
CA HIS A 3 50.64 65.00 -36.31
C HIS A 3 50.00 64.82 -34.92
N ILE A 4 48.70 65.13 -34.85
CA ILE A 4 47.80 64.84 -33.74
C ILE A 4 47.15 63.50 -34.10
N CYS A 5 47.32 62.47 -33.27
CA CYS A 5 46.52 61.24 -33.34
C CYS A 5 45.58 61.21 -32.14
N ALA A 6 44.30 61.46 -32.42
CA ALA A 6 43.20 61.26 -31.48
C ALA A 6 42.93 59.75 -31.35
N LEU A 7 43.00 59.23 -30.12
CA LEU A 7 42.55 57.87 -29.79
C LEU A 7 41.11 57.95 -29.26
N LEU A 8 40.19 57.43 -30.07
CA LEU A 8 38.78 57.21 -29.75
C LEU A 8 38.65 56.05 -28.75
N LEU A 9 38.09 56.33 -27.57
CA LEU A 9 37.64 55.33 -26.60
C LEU A 9 36.28 54.77 -27.06
N LEU A 10 36.29 53.56 -27.64
CA LEU A 10 35.09 52.75 -27.87
C LEU A 10 34.98 51.71 -26.74
N ALA A 11 34.14 51.99 -25.75
CA ALA A 11 33.74 51.03 -24.75
C ALA A 11 32.72 50.05 -25.35
N SER A 12 33.16 48.88 -25.78
CA SER A 12 32.28 47.77 -26.15
C SER A 12 31.92 46.98 -24.89
N LEU A 13 30.69 47.20 -24.40
CA LEU A 13 30.05 46.36 -23.39
C LEU A 13 29.71 45.00 -24.02
N TRP A 14 30.49 43.98 -23.70
CA TRP A 14 30.15 42.60 -24.03
C TRP A 14 29.03 42.14 -23.10
N GLY A 15 27.82 42.03 -23.64
CA GLY A 15 26.69 41.40 -22.95
C GLY A 15 27.00 39.93 -22.71
N LEU A 16 27.27 39.56 -21.46
CA LEU A 16 27.34 38.16 -21.04
C LEU A 16 25.95 37.52 -21.21
N PRO A 17 25.83 36.33 -21.81
CA PRO A 17 24.57 35.62 -21.84
C PRO A 17 24.20 35.24 -20.41
N GLN A 18 23.08 35.78 -19.92
CA GLN A 18 22.47 35.29 -18.70
C GLN A 18 21.99 33.86 -18.96
N VAL A 19 22.74 32.88 -18.47
CA VAL A 19 22.24 31.51 -18.33
C VAL A 19 21.17 31.57 -17.25
N GLY A 20 19.93 31.76 -17.69
CA GLY A 20 18.77 31.61 -16.83
C GLY A 20 18.77 30.19 -16.30
N ILE A 21 19.00 30.03 -14.99
CA ILE A 21 18.63 28.81 -14.29
C ILE A 21 17.11 28.75 -14.42
N ALA A 22 16.63 27.99 -15.40
CA ALA A 22 15.23 27.64 -15.48
C ALA A 22 14.92 26.87 -14.19
N ALA A 23 14.25 27.53 -13.25
CA ALA A 23 13.65 26.85 -12.13
C ALA A 23 12.69 25.82 -12.73
N THR A 24 13.06 24.55 -12.68
CA THR A 24 12.12 23.45 -12.90
C THR A 24 10.98 23.67 -11.91
N ALA A 25 9.81 24.03 -12.42
CA ALA A 25 8.58 24.01 -11.63
C ALA A 25 8.51 22.65 -10.91
N PRO A 26 8.17 22.62 -9.61
CA PRO A 26 8.02 21.35 -8.90
C PRO A 26 6.98 20.54 -9.67
N ARG A 27 7.38 19.38 -10.19
CA ARG A 27 6.48 18.51 -10.94
C ARG A 27 5.68 17.74 -9.91
N THR A 28 4.39 18.04 -9.83
CA THR A 28 3.49 17.74 -8.71
C THR A 28 2.75 16.40 -8.83
N ASP A 29 3.03 15.61 -9.85
CA ASP A 29 2.21 14.43 -10.12
C ASP A 29 2.56 13.30 -9.14
N LEU A 30 1.55 12.81 -8.42
CA LEU A 30 1.69 11.67 -7.53
C LEU A 30 2.13 10.43 -8.33
N PRO A 31 2.90 9.50 -7.72
CA PRO A 31 3.11 8.19 -8.29
C PRO A 31 1.76 7.54 -8.62
N HIS A 32 1.60 7.09 -9.86
CA HIS A 32 0.33 6.54 -10.34
C HIS A 32 0.55 5.47 -11.40
N PHE A 33 -0.46 4.61 -11.59
CA PHE A 33 -0.48 3.68 -12.71
C PHE A 33 -1.18 4.33 -13.89
N GLU A 34 -0.55 4.26 -15.06
CA GLU A 34 -1.07 4.78 -16.32
C GLU A 34 -1.08 3.66 -17.37
N GLN A 35 -2.20 3.50 -18.08
CA GLN A 35 -2.26 2.60 -19.22
C GLN A 35 -1.67 3.27 -20.46
N ARG A 36 -0.60 2.70 -21.00
CA ARG A 36 0.10 3.16 -22.21
C ARG A 36 0.12 2.04 -23.24
N GLY A 37 -0.79 2.14 -24.21
CA GLY A 37 -1.02 1.08 -25.19
C GLY A 37 -1.55 -0.19 -24.51
N ALA A 38 -0.84 -1.31 -24.67
CA ALA A 38 -1.23 -2.61 -24.13
C ALA A 38 -0.78 -2.86 -22.67
N ALA A 39 0.03 -1.97 -22.08
CA ALA A 39 0.61 -2.17 -20.75
C ALA A 39 0.20 -1.06 -19.77
N THR A 40 0.07 -1.43 -18.50
CA THR A 40 -0.03 -0.49 -17.38
C THR A 40 1.35 -0.27 -16.80
N GLN A 41 1.77 0.99 -16.66
CA GLN A 41 3.09 1.37 -16.19
C GLN A 41 2.98 2.21 -14.91
N LEU A 42 3.90 2.00 -13.96
CA LEU A 42 4.07 2.91 -12.83
C LEU A 42 4.78 4.17 -13.34
N ILE A 43 4.19 5.33 -13.10
CA ILE A 43 4.74 6.64 -13.45
C ILE A 43 5.22 7.31 -12.16
N VAL A 44 6.49 7.72 -12.14
CA VAL A 44 7.13 8.44 -11.04
C VAL A 44 7.85 9.65 -11.63
N ASP A 45 7.68 10.82 -11.03
CA ASP A 45 8.26 12.09 -11.52
C ASP A 45 7.92 12.40 -13.00
N GLY A 46 6.74 11.94 -13.43
CA GLY A 46 6.22 12.08 -14.80
C GLY A 46 6.86 11.14 -15.83
N LYS A 47 7.54 10.07 -15.41
CA LYS A 47 8.19 9.10 -16.32
C LYS A 47 7.85 7.67 -15.92
N PRO A 48 7.78 6.72 -16.87
CA PRO A 48 7.73 5.31 -16.55
C PRO A 48 8.89 4.90 -15.65
N PHE A 49 8.58 4.17 -14.58
CA PHE A 49 9.53 3.73 -13.57
C PHE A 49 9.43 2.21 -13.40
N LEU A 50 10.56 1.52 -13.52
CA LEU A 50 10.66 0.10 -13.25
C LEU A 50 11.16 -0.10 -11.81
N VAL A 51 10.35 -0.75 -10.98
CA VAL A 51 10.76 -1.16 -9.63
C VAL A 51 11.76 -2.31 -9.74
N LEU A 52 13.03 -2.03 -9.43
CA LEU A 52 14.05 -3.03 -9.14
C LEU A 52 14.05 -3.21 -7.62
N GLY A 53 13.10 -4.03 -7.17
CA GLY A 53 12.69 -4.13 -5.78
C GLY A 53 13.42 -5.21 -4.99
N GLY A 54 13.71 -4.93 -3.73
CA GLY A 54 14.08 -5.96 -2.74
C GLY A 54 13.24 -5.82 -1.48
N GLU A 55 12.64 -6.92 -1.02
CA GLU A 55 11.88 -6.97 0.22
C GLU A 55 12.77 -7.40 1.39
N VAL A 56 12.65 -6.69 2.51
CA VAL A 56 13.38 -7.00 3.73
C VAL A 56 12.58 -7.96 4.61
N LYS A 57 13.28 -8.79 5.41
CA LYS A 57 12.61 -9.71 6.35
C LYS A 57 11.64 -8.98 7.29
N ASN A 58 10.52 -9.62 7.61
CA ASN A 58 9.37 -9.09 8.39
C ASN A 58 9.69 -8.22 9.61
N SER A 59 10.75 -8.54 10.37
CA SER A 59 11.11 -7.82 11.60
C SER A 59 12.34 -6.93 11.46
N SER A 60 12.84 -6.75 10.23
CA SER A 60 14.08 -5.99 10.01
C SER A 60 13.92 -4.51 10.36
N THR A 61 12.71 -3.98 10.24
CA THR A 61 12.41 -2.56 10.32
C THR A 61 11.98 -2.13 11.71
N SER A 62 11.69 -3.04 12.65
CA SER A 62 11.30 -2.67 14.02
C SER A 62 12.43 -2.01 14.83
N ASN A 63 13.66 -2.02 14.33
CA ASN A 63 14.80 -1.35 14.93
C ASN A 63 15.69 -0.71 13.85
N LEU A 64 15.60 0.62 13.72
CA LEU A 64 16.35 1.39 12.73
C LEU A 64 17.87 1.27 12.87
N VAL A 65 18.39 1.13 14.11
CA VAL A 65 19.83 0.96 14.35
C VAL A 65 20.29 -0.37 13.76
N HIS A 66 19.52 -1.44 13.94
CA HIS A 66 19.81 -2.72 13.30
C HIS A 66 19.66 -2.63 11.78
N PHE A 67 18.60 -1.95 11.30
CA PHE A 67 18.31 -1.81 9.88
C PHE A 67 19.38 -1.03 9.12
N SER A 68 20.03 -0.05 9.76
CA SER A 68 21.02 0.83 9.12
C SER A 68 22.15 0.08 8.41
N ARG A 69 22.52 -1.11 8.91
CA ARG A 69 23.55 -1.98 8.32
C ARG A 69 23.14 -2.60 6.97
N LYS A 70 21.85 -2.57 6.62
CA LYS A 70 21.33 -3.14 5.39
C LYS A 70 21.41 -2.19 4.21
N TRP A 71 21.35 -0.88 4.42
CA TRP A 71 21.34 0.08 3.32
C TRP A 71 22.50 -0.08 2.33
N PRO A 72 23.77 -0.24 2.76
CA PRO A 72 24.87 -0.42 1.80
C PRO A 72 24.74 -1.73 0.99
N LEU A 73 24.15 -2.78 1.57
CA LEU A 73 23.92 -4.04 0.88
C LEU A 73 22.84 -3.88 -0.20
N LEU A 74 21.76 -3.15 0.11
CA LEU A 74 20.66 -2.89 -0.82
C LEU A 74 21.13 -2.06 -2.03
N VAL A 75 21.98 -1.04 -1.80
CA VAL A 75 22.61 -0.26 -2.88
C VAL A 75 23.56 -1.12 -3.72
N ARG A 76 24.39 -1.95 -3.07
CA ARG A 76 25.32 -2.86 -3.76
C ARG A 76 24.60 -3.83 -4.70
N ASP A 77 23.40 -4.27 -4.33
CA ASP A 77 22.60 -5.19 -5.12
C ASP A 77 21.86 -4.48 -6.30
N ASN A 78 22.15 -3.18 -6.54
CA ASN A 78 21.58 -2.33 -7.60
C ASN A 78 20.05 -2.21 -7.56
N LEU A 79 19.49 -2.27 -6.35
CA LEU A 79 18.08 -1.99 -6.13
C LEU A 79 17.83 -0.49 -6.23
N ASN A 80 16.66 -0.11 -6.75
CA ASN A 80 16.20 1.29 -6.73
C ASN A 80 15.03 1.51 -5.76
N THR A 81 14.42 0.43 -5.28
CA THR A 81 13.25 0.47 -4.41
C THR A 81 13.34 -0.65 -3.40
N ILE A 82 12.94 -0.39 -2.15
CA ILE A 82 12.89 -1.43 -1.12
C ILE A 82 11.48 -1.53 -0.53
N LEU A 83 11.05 -2.77 -0.29
CA LEU A 83 9.76 -3.07 0.32
C LEU A 83 10.01 -3.30 1.81
N VAL A 84 9.36 -2.50 2.66
CA VAL A 84 9.61 -2.48 4.10
C VAL A 84 8.32 -2.56 4.91
N PRO A 85 8.25 -3.44 5.93
CA PRO A 85 7.10 -3.52 6.81
C PRO A 85 6.90 -2.27 7.67
N VAL A 86 5.66 -1.80 7.74
CA VAL A 86 5.15 -0.84 8.72
C VAL A 86 4.03 -1.54 9.49
N ALA A 87 4.32 -1.94 10.73
CA ALA A 87 3.41 -2.73 11.55
C ALA A 87 2.49 -1.84 12.40
N TRP A 88 1.20 -2.17 12.43
CA TRP A 88 0.22 -1.45 13.24
C TRP A 88 0.64 -1.34 14.71
N GLU A 89 1.12 -2.44 15.30
CA GLU A 89 1.56 -2.47 16.69
C GLU A 89 2.69 -1.49 17.03
N THR A 90 3.50 -1.12 16.04
CA THR A 90 4.58 -0.15 16.23
C THR A 90 4.13 1.29 16.02
N ILE A 91 3.15 1.51 15.13
CA ILE A 91 2.65 2.86 14.87
C ILE A 91 1.61 3.34 15.87
N GLU A 92 0.87 2.43 16.52
CA GLU A 92 -0.20 2.76 17.48
C GLU A 92 -0.15 1.80 18.70
N PRO A 93 0.94 1.83 19.48
CA PRO A 93 1.12 0.90 20.60
C PRO A 93 0.04 1.04 21.69
N VAL A 94 -0.49 2.25 21.84
CA VAL A 94 -1.65 2.59 22.68
C VAL A 94 -2.70 3.21 21.77
N GLU A 95 -3.97 2.80 21.91
CA GLU A 95 -5.06 3.29 21.06
C GLU A 95 -5.12 4.83 21.04
N GLY A 96 -5.08 5.40 19.85
CA GLY A 96 -5.07 6.85 19.60
C GLY A 96 -3.71 7.54 19.80
N GLN A 97 -2.68 6.85 20.25
CA GLN A 97 -1.33 7.41 20.43
C GLN A 97 -0.38 6.87 19.36
N PHE A 98 -0.04 7.73 18.42
CA PHE A 98 0.75 7.34 17.25
C PHE A 98 2.25 7.63 17.42
N ASP A 99 3.10 6.69 17.00
CA ASP A 99 4.55 6.84 16.90
C ASP A 99 5.01 6.54 15.46
N PHE A 100 5.47 7.57 14.75
CA PHE A 100 5.99 7.46 13.38
C PHE A 100 7.51 7.53 13.28
N SER A 101 8.24 7.47 14.41
CA SER A 101 9.71 7.57 14.43
C SER A 101 10.38 6.56 13.51
N ASN A 102 9.84 5.34 13.44
CA ASN A 102 10.32 4.29 12.55
C ASN A 102 10.09 4.64 11.07
N VAL A 103 8.88 5.11 10.73
CA VAL A 103 8.52 5.56 9.38
C VAL A 103 9.44 6.68 8.92
N ASP A 104 9.69 7.67 9.78
CA ASP A 104 10.57 8.80 9.48
C ASP A 104 12.02 8.36 9.25
N GLY A 105 12.52 7.45 10.07
CA GLY A 105 13.86 6.89 9.91
C GLY A 105 14.03 6.08 8.63
N LEU A 106 13.01 5.31 8.22
CA LEU A 106 13.01 4.59 6.95
C LEU A 106 13.04 5.54 5.76
N ILE A 107 12.19 6.58 5.77
CA ILE A 107 12.16 7.62 4.73
C ILE A 107 13.51 8.33 4.64
N LYS A 108 14.08 8.72 5.79
CA LYS A 108 15.38 9.37 5.83
C LYS A 108 16.47 8.45 5.26
N GLY A 109 16.54 7.21 5.72
CA GLY A 109 17.55 6.25 5.25
C GLY A 109 17.45 5.99 3.75
N ALA A 110 16.23 5.86 3.21
CA ALA A 110 16.04 5.71 1.77
C ALA A 110 16.56 6.93 0.99
N ARG A 111 16.26 8.14 1.46
CA ARG A 111 16.76 9.40 0.86
C ARG A 111 18.28 9.52 0.93
N ASP A 112 18.90 9.12 2.04
CA ASP A 112 20.37 9.16 2.21
C ASP A 112 21.09 8.20 1.25
N HIS A 113 20.38 7.19 0.74
CA HIS A 113 20.92 6.14 -0.12
C HIS A 113 20.36 6.15 -1.55
N ASP A 114 19.63 7.22 -1.93
CA ASP A 114 18.99 7.38 -3.24
C ASP A 114 18.06 6.20 -3.63
N LEU A 115 17.34 5.68 -2.63
CA LEU A 115 16.37 4.61 -2.77
C LEU A 115 14.94 5.14 -2.65
N ARG A 116 14.02 4.43 -3.29
CA ARG A 116 12.57 4.57 -3.12
C ARG A 116 12.02 3.52 -2.17
N LEU A 117 10.81 3.75 -1.67
CA LEU A 117 10.14 2.87 -0.70
C LEU A 117 8.81 2.37 -1.23
N VAL A 118 8.49 1.14 -0.86
CA VAL A 118 7.13 0.62 -0.84
C VAL A 118 6.86 0.15 0.59
N PHE A 119 5.82 0.69 1.21
CA PHE A 119 5.44 0.29 2.56
C PHE A 119 4.48 -0.89 2.51
N LEU A 120 4.75 -1.87 3.37
CA LEU A 120 3.86 -3.01 3.59
C LEU A 120 3.09 -2.75 4.88
N TRP A 121 1.82 -2.37 4.76
CA TRP A 121 0.95 -2.18 5.92
C TRP A 121 0.64 -3.54 6.53
N PHE A 122 1.33 -3.88 7.63
CA PHE A 122 1.00 -5.06 8.42
C PHE A 122 -0.06 -4.67 9.45
N GLY A 123 -1.29 -4.55 8.95
CA GLY A 123 -2.49 -4.22 9.70
C GLY A 123 -3.16 -5.44 10.33
N THR A 124 -4.44 -5.61 10.05
CA THR A 124 -5.29 -6.68 10.55
C THR A 124 -4.79 -8.06 10.11
N TRP A 125 -4.21 -8.19 8.91
CA TRP A 125 -3.73 -9.48 8.40
C TRP A 125 -2.30 -9.42 7.86
N LYS A 126 -1.51 -10.41 8.30
CA LYS A 126 -0.18 -10.74 7.81
C LYS A 126 -0.05 -12.25 7.73
N ASN A 127 0.09 -12.80 6.52
CA ASN A 127 0.14 -14.25 6.26
C ASN A 127 -1.06 -14.96 6.90
N THR A 128 -2.28 -14.47 6.65
CA THR A 128 -3.54 -14.87 7.28
C THR A 128 -3.73 -14.51 8.76
N PHE A 129 -2.65 -14.27 9.52
CA PHE A 129 -2.71 -14.05 10.97
C PHE A 129 -2.82 -12.57 11.35
N SER A 130 -3.43 -12.30 12.50
CA SER A 130 -3.51 -10.95 13.08
C SER A 130 -2.43 -10.71 14.13
N SER A 131 -1.18 -10.98 13.75
CA SER A 131 -0.02 -10.97 14.66
C SER A 131 0.67 -9.61 14.80
N TYR A 132 0.43 -8.67 13.87
CA TYR A 132 1.04 -7.33 13.87
C TYR A 132 0.09 -6.21 14.32
N VAL A 133 -1.14 -6.54 14.69
CA VAL A 133 -2.06 -5.60 15.35
C VAL A 133 -1.58 -5.25 16.76
N PRO A 134 -1.87 -4.06 17.30
CA PRO A 134 -1.42 -3.67 18.63
C PRO A 134 -2.04 -4.53 19.74
N SER A 135 -1.41 -4.49 20.93
CA SER A 135 -1.81 -5.35 22.05
C SER A 135 -3.26 -5.14 22.50
N TRP A 136 -3.79 -3.91 22.38
CA TRP A 136 -5.17 -3.57 22.71
C TRP A 136 -6.19 -4.16 21.70
N VAL A 137 -5.76 -4.46 20.47
CA VAL A 137 -6.55 -5.24 19.50
C VAL A 137 -6.41 -6.74 19.74
N LYS A 138 -5.19 -7.23 20.01
CA LYS A 138 -4.90 -8.66 20.25
C LYS A 138 -5.70 -9.22 21.43
N ARG A 139 -5.74 -8.47 22.54
CA ARG A 139 -6.26 -8.94 23.83
C ARG A 139 -7.77 -8.82 23.98
N ASP A 140 -8.40 -7.88 23.27
CA ASP A 140 -9.85 -7.66 23.35
C ASP A 140 -10.59 -8.42 22.25
N THR A 141 -10.66 -9.74 22.39
CA THR A 141 -11.33 -10.61 21.40
C THR A 141 -12.85 -10.47 21.40
N LYS A 142 -13.43 -9.78 22.38
CA LYS A 142 -14.86 -9.43 22.37
C LYS A 142 -15.12 -8.25 21.45
N ARG A 143 -14.27 -7.22 21.50
CA ARG A 143 -14.32 -6.05 20.62
C ARG A 143 -13.81 -6.37 19.21
N PHE A 144 -12.80 -7.23 19.10
CA PHE A 144 -12.19 -7.67 17.85
C PHE A 144 -12.37 -9.18 17.67
N PRO A 145 -13.58 -9.62 17.27
CA PRO A 145 -13.93 -11.03 17.18
C PRO A 145 -13.01 -11.77 16.22
N ARG A 146 -12.64 -12.98 16.65
CA ARG A 146 -11.85 -13.91 15.88
C ARG A 146 -12.74 -14.82 15.07
N MET A 147 -12.20 -15.27 13.96
CA MET A 147 -12.83 -16.29 13.14
C MET A 147 -12.90 -17.62 13.89
N GLN A 148 -13.89 -18.41 13.53
CA GLN A 148 -13.99 -19.82 13.93
C GLN A 148 -13.78 -20.73 12.72
N THR A 149 -13.18 -21.90 12.97
CA THR A 149 -13.13 -23.03 12.03
C THR A 149 -14.48 -23.72 11.94
N ALA A 150 -14.70 -24.54 10.90
CA ALA A 150 -15.96 -25.26 10.70
C ALA A 150 -16.39 -26.16 11.87
N ASP A 151 -15.44 -26.65 12.67
CA ASP A 151 -15.68 -27.43 13.90
C ASP A 151 -15.91 -26.57 15.17
N GLY A 152 -16.00 -25.24 15.01
CA GLY A 152 -16.30 -24.28 16.06
C GLY A 152 -15.08 -23.84 16.91
N ARG A 153 -13.86 -24.27 16.58
CA ARG A 153 -12.66 -23.80 17.30
C ARG A 153 -12.35 -22.34 16.94
N GLY A 154 -11.97 -21.56 17.95
CA GLY A 154 -11.48 -20.19 17.73
C GLY A 154 -10.08 -20.18 17.08
N THR A 155 -9.78 -19.10 16.36
CA THR A 155 -8.47 -18.86 15.73
C THR A 155 -7.81 -17.57 16.23
N GLU A 156 -6.56 -17.32 15.86
CA GLU A 156 -5.89 -16.04 16.10
C GLU A 156 -6.24 -14.95 15.07
N ARG A 157 -7.07 -15.28 14.07
CA ARG A 157 -7.37 -14.43 12.92
C ARG A 157 -8.59 -13.58 13.20
N ILE A 158 -8.49 -12.27 12.99
CA ILE A 158 -9.64 -11.37 13.11
C ILE A 158 -10.61 -11.65 11.96
N SER A 159 -11.91 -11.71 12.28
CA SER A 159 -12.96 -11.88 11.28
C SER A 159 -13.04 -10.68 10.35
N ALA A 160 -13.12 -10.92 9.05
CA ALA A 160 -13.37 -9.88 8.05
C ALA A 160 -14.74 -9.22 8.21
N LEU A 161 -15.67 -9.85 8.95
CA LEU A 161 -16.98 -9.28 9.29
C LEU A 161 -16.94 -8.37 10.53
N SER A 162 -15.77 -8.22 11.17
CA SER A 162 -15.60 -7.29 12.27
C SER A 162 -15.51 -5.84 11.76
N THR A 163 -16.65 -5.13 11.80
CA THR A 163 -16.68 -3.68 11.50
C THR A 163 -15.78 -2.88 12.44
N THR A 164 -15.68 -3.30 13.70
CA THR A 164 -14.82 -2.63 14.69
C THR A 164 -13.34 -2.79 14.35
N ALA A 165 -12.91 -3.96 13.88
CA ALA A 165 -11.54 -4.15 13.41
C ALA A 165 -11.27 -3.35 12.14
N ARG A 166 -12.16 -3.42 11.15
CA ARG A 166 -12.08 -2.63 9.91
C ARG A 166 -11.90 -1.14 10.21
N ASP A 167 -12.74 -0.60 11.09
CA ASP A 167 -12.71 0.83 11.39
C ASP A 167 -11.47 1.23 12.21
N ALA A 168 -10.98 0.36 13.10
CA ALA A 168 -9.75 0.60 13.83
C ALA A 168 -8.52 0.58 12.92
N ASP A 169 -8.43 -0.41 12.04
CA ASP A 169 -7.37 -0.53 11.04
C ASP A 169 -7.37 0.68 10.10
N ALA A 170 -8.53 0.99 9.50
CA ALA A 170 -8.69 2.10 8.59
C ALA A 170 -8.32 3.45 9.23
N ARG A 171 -8.61 3.64 10.53
CA ARG A 171 -8.18 4.85 11.27
C ARG A 171 -6.65 4.91 11.37
N ALA A 172 -5.99 3.82 11.74
CA ALA A 172 -4.54 3.77 11.87
C ALA A 172 -3.85 3.95 10.51
N PHE A 173 -4.33 3.26 9.48
CA PHE A 173 -3.87 3.42 8.11
C PHE A 173 -4.04 4.86 7.61
N ALA A 174 -5.19 5.50 7.88
CA ALA A 174 -5.42 6.90 7.53
C ALA A 174 -4.46 7.85 8.26
N GLN A 175 -4.08 7.55 9.51
CA GLN A 175 -3.06 8.32 10.24
C GLN A 175 -1.68 8.17 9.62
N LEU A 176 -1.30 6.95 9.21
CA LEU A 176 -0.08 6.73 8.44
C LEU A 176 -0.10 7.55 7.13
N MET A 177 -1.17 7.49 6.34
CA MET A 177 -1.25 8.25 5.08
C MET A 177 -1.20 9.77 5.29
N ARG A 178 -1.83 10.29 6.35
CA ARG A 178 -1.73 11.70 6.74
C ARG A 178 -0.30 12.09 7.11
N HIS A 179 0.40 11.23 7.85
CA HIS A 179 1.81 11.43 8.18
C HIS A 179 2.68 11.47 6.92
N LEU A 180 2.54 10.50 6.00
CA LEU A 180 3.27 10.48 4.73
C LEU A 180 3.03 11.74 3.90
N LYS A 181 1.79 12.21 3.82
CA LYS A 181 1.48 13.47 3.14
C LYS A 181 2.26 14.64 3.74
N ALA A 182 2.38 14.70 5.07
CA ALA A 182 3.07 15.78 5.77
C ALA A 182 4.60 15.74 5.60
N VAL A 183 5.22 14.55 5.69
CA VAL A 183 6.69 14.41 5.74
C VAL A 183 7.34 14.02 4.40
N ASP A 184 6.55 13.48 3.47
CA ASP A 184 7.03 12.94 2.20
C ASP A 184 6.24 13.42 0.97
N GLY A 185 5.15 14.17 1.13
CA GLY A 185 4.30 14.62 0.01
C GLY A 185 5.04 15.42 -1.08
N ALA A 186 6.14 16.10 -0.73
CA ALA A 186 6.93 16.87 -1.69
C ALA A 186 8.02 16.05 -2.42
N ARG A 187 8.56 15.00 -1.78
CA ARG A 187 9.64 14.17 -2.35
C ARG A 187 9.17 12.84 -2.90
N GLN A 188 8.02 12.35 -2.43
CA GLN A 188 7.41 11.10 -2.87
C GLN A 188 8.43 9.95 -2.84
N THR A 189 9.14 9.83 -1.71
CA THR A 189 10.11 8.75 -1.49
C THR A 189 9.37 7.41 -1.45
N VAL A 190 8.20 7.39 -0.80
CA VAL A 190 7.28 6.26 -0.78
C VAL A 190 6.42 6.29 -2.05
N LEU A 191 6.61 5.29 -2.92
CA LEU A 191 5.92 5.19 -4.21
C LEU A 191 4.57 4.49 -4.10
N MET A 192 4.49 3.47 -3.26
CA MET A 192 3.29 2.63 -3.11
C MET A 192 3.17 2.15 -1.67
N VAL A 193 1.95 1.76 -1.30
CA VAL A 193 1.65 1.12 -0.03
C VAL A 193 0.81 -0.12 -0.32
N GLN A 194 1.33 -1.28 0.06
CA GLN A 194 0.55 -2.51 0.10
C GLN A 194 -0.37 -2.44 1.32
N VAL A 195 -1.67 -2.64 1.11
CA VAL A 195 -2.67 -2.66 2.18
C VAL A 195 -2.87 -4.09 2.64
N GLU A 196 -2.61 -4.36 3.92
CA GLU A 196 -2.48 -5.70 4.50
C GLU A 196 -1.29 -6.49 3.91
N ASN A 197 -1.17 -7.76 4.31
CA ASN A 197 -0.22 -8.68 3.72
C ASN A 197 -0.76 -10.10 3.68
N GLU A 198 -0.93 -10.66 2.48
CA GLU A 198 -1.41 -12.04 2.27
C GLU A 198 -2.66 -12.34 3.14
N VAL A 199 -3.73 -11.58 2.86
CA VAL A 199 -5.03 -11.78 3.49
C VAL A 199 -5.59 -13.16 3.15
N GLY A 200 -6.48 -13.65 4.00
CA GLY A 200 -7.14 -14.93 3.81
C GLY A 200 -7.10 -15.77 5.08
N VAL A 201 -7.52 -17.02 4.93
CA VAL A 201 -7.71 -17.96 6.02
C VAL A 201 -7.19 -19.30 5.53
N ILE A 202 -6.38 -19.97 6.33
CA ILE A 202 -5.84 -21.29 6.02
C ILE A 202 -5.95 -22.14 7.29
N PRO A 203 -6.47 -23.38 7.24
CA PRO A 203 -6.94 -24.10 6.05
C PRO A 203 -8.42 -23.83 5.67
N GLU A 204 -9.16 -23.06 6.47
CA GLU A 204 -10.58 -22.78 6.20
C GLU A 204 -10.75 -21.89 4.96
N SER A 205 -11.85 -22.07 4.24
CA SER A 205 -12.26 -21.18 3.15
C SER A 205 -12.86 -19.87 3.66
N ARG A 206 -13.49 -19.88 4.84
CA ARG A 206 -14.21 -18.73 5.42
C ARG A 206 -14.25 -18.75 6.94
N ASP A 207 -14.93 -17.76 7.50
CA ASP A 207 -15.31 -17.71 8.91
C ASP A 207 -16.57 -18.56 9.14
N HIS A 208 -16.54 -19.39 10.18
CA HIS A 208 -17.66 -20.22 10.63
C HIS A 208 -18.26 -19.75 11.97
N ALA A 209 -17.87 -18.55 12.44
CA ALA A 209 -18.53 -17.93 13.58
C ALA A 209 -20.04 -17.72 13.30
N PRO A 210 -20.92 -17.72 14.33
CA PRO A 210 -22.37 -17.65 14.10
C PRO A 210 -22.86 -16.47 13.25
N ASN A 211 -22.20 -15.31 13.36
CA ASN A 211 -22.52 -14.14 12.53
C ASN A 211 -22.08 -14.32 11.07
N ALA A 212 -20.99 -15.06 10.82
CA ALA A 212 -20.53 -15.38 9.48
C ALA A 212 -21.42 -16.41 8.79
N GLU A 213 -21.85 -17.45 9.52
CA GLU A 213 -22.85 -18.41 9.02
C GLU A 213 -24.16 -17.71 8.66
N ALA A 214 -24.63 -16.79 9.50
CA ALA A 214 -25.83 -16.01 9.22
C ALA A 214 -25.67 -15.12 7.97
N ALA A 215 -24.51 -14.51 7.77
CA ALA A 215 -24.22 -13.71 6.58
C ALA A 215 -24.13 -14.58 5.31
N PHE A 216 -23.58 -15.78 5.42
CA PHE A 216 -23.46 -16.75 4.32
C PHE A 216 -24.82 -17.34 3.91
N ALA A 217 -25.70 -17.63 4.88
CA ALA A 217 -27.08 -18.03 4.60
C ALA A 217 -27.95 -16.86 4.08
N GLY A 218 -27.49 -15.62 4.26
CA GLY A 218 -28.15 -14.42 3.78
C GLY A 218 -27.94 -14.17 2.28
N PRO A 219 -28.65 -13.17 1.72
CA PRO A 219 -28.54 -12.84 0.30
C PRO A 219 -27.16 -12.31 -0.06
N VAL A 220 -26.68 -12.64 -1.26
CA VAL A 220 -25.49 -12.04 -1.85
C VAL A 220 -25.72 -10.52 -2.03
N PRO A 221 -24.75 -9.65 -1.70
CA PRO A 221 -24.88 -8.21 -1.87
C PRO A 221 -25.28 -7.81 -3.30
N VAL A 222 -26.22 -6.86 -3.41
CA VAL A 222 -26.78 -6.44 -4.71
C VAL A 222 -25.72 -5.80 -5.61
N GLU A 223 -24.74 -5.12 -5.02
CA GLU A 223 -23.61 -4.51 -5.72
C GLU A 223 -22.73 -5.57 -6.40
N LEU A 224 -22.47 -6.69 -5.71
CA LEU A 224 -21.74 -7.81 -6.28
C LEU A 224 -22.52 -8.41 -7.44
N MET A 225 -23.82 -8.68 -7.27
CA MET A 225 -24.65 -9.26 -8.33
C MET A 225 -24.78 -8.36 -9.56
N THR A 226 -24.90 -7.05 -9.33
CA THR A 226 -24.91 -6.03 -10.40
C THR A 226 -23.62 -6.08 -11.20
N TYR A 227 -22.47 -6.13 -10.53
CA TYR A 227 -21.17 -6.25 -11.18
C TYR A 227 -21.06 -7.56 -11.98
N LEU A 228 -21.37 -8.71 -11.37
CA LEU A 228 -21.26 -10.01 -12.04
C LEU A 228 -22.14 -10.08 -13.30
N THR A 229 -23.35 -9.53 -13.23
CA THR A 229 -24.26 -9.46 -14.38
C THR A 229 -23.71 -8.57 -15.49
N ALA A 230 -23.22 -7.37 -15.16
CA ALA A 230 -22.67 -6.42 -16.13
C ALA A 230 -21.39 -6.95 -16.82
N HIS A 231 -20.62 -7.79 -16.11
CA HIS A 231 -19.31 -8.27 -16.57
C HIS A 231 -19.29 -9.76 -16.93
N ARG A 232 -20.45 -10.41 -17.07
CA ARG A 232 -20.58 -11.87 -17.23
C ARG A 232 -19.63 -12.48 -18.29
N ALA A 233 -19.47 -11.83 -19.44
CA ALA A 233 -18.59 -12.32 -20.51
C ALA A 233 -17.09 -12.24 -20.17
N THR A 234 -16.70 -11.33 -19.29
CA THR A 234 -15.31 -11.03 -18.90
C THR A 234 -14.94 -11.50 -17.50
N LEU A 235 -15.86 -12.18 -16.80
CA LEU A 235 -15.57 -12.77 -15.49
C LEU A 235 -14.48 -13.84 -15.61
N ASN A 236 -13.79 -14.06 -14.48
CA ASN A 236 -12.92 -15.22 -14.32
C ASN A 236 -13.71 -16.51 -14.69
N PRO A 237 -13.12 -17.42 -15.50
CA PRO A 237 -13.84 -18.61 -15.97
C PRO A 237 -14.39 -19.51 -14.87
N GLU A 238 -13.67 -19.68 -13.76
CA GLU A 238 -14.09 -20.55 -12.64
C GLU A 238 -15.27 -19.93 -11.89
N LEU A 239 -15.18 -18.63 -11.57
CA LEU A 239 -16.29 -17.91 -10.95
C LEU A 239 -17.55 -17.92 -11.83
N ARG A 240 -17.38 -17.69 -13.14
CA ARG A 240 -18.50 -17.76 -14.08
C ARG A 240 -19.09 -19.16 -14.12
N ALA A 241 -18.26 -20.20 -14.21
CA ALA A 241 -18.73 -21.58 -14.26
C ALA A 241 -19.51 -21.96 -13.00
N ALA A 242 -19.02 -21.61 -11.81
CA ALA A 242 -19.73 -21.85 -10.55
C ALA A 242 -21.10 -21.15 -10.51
N TRP A 243 -21.15 -19.87 -10.93
CA TRP A 243 -22.40 -19.12 -10.98
C TRP A 243 -23.39 -19.68 -12.02
N GLU A 244 -22.92 -20.04 -13.21
CA GLU A 244 -23.77 -20.58 -14.29
C GLU A 244 -24.25 -22.00 -14.02
N ALA A 245 -23.44 -22.83 -13.37
CA ALA A 245 -23.84 -24.17 -12.91
C ALA A 245 -25.03 -24.11 -11.93
N ASN A 246 -25.16 -23.01 -11.18
CA ASN A 246 -26.27 -22.75 -10.26
C ASN A 246 -27.40 -21.90 -10.88
N GLY A 247 -27.45 -21.84 -12.22
CA GLY A 247 -28.52 -21.19 -12.98
C GLY A 247 -28.30 -19.71 -13.28
N GLY A 248 -27.11 -19.15 -12.96
CA GLY A 248 -26.78 -17.75 -13.27
C GLY A 248 -27.72 -16.75 -12.62
N ARG A 249 -28.18 -17.05 -11.40
CA ARG A 249 -29.19 -16.27 -10.68
C ARG A 249 -28.71 -14.85 -10.41
N ALA A 250 -29.58 -13.85 -10.62
CA ALA A 250 -29.27 -12.45 -10.34
C ALA A 250 -29.42 -12.07 -8.85
N SER A 251 -29.99 -12.97 -8.04
CA SER A 251 -30.17 -12.81 -6.59
C SER A 251 -30.39 -14.17 -5.92
N GLY A 252 -30.19 -14.22 -4.60
CA GLY A 252 -30.28 -15.43 -3.78
C GLY A 252 -29.25 -15.39 -2.66
N SER A 253 -29.26 -16.41 -1.82
CA SER A 253 -28.18 -16.66 -0.85
C SER A 253 -26.88 -17.08 -1.53
N TRP A 254 -25.77 -17.09 -0.78
CA TRP A 254 -24.47 -17.49 -1.33
C TRP A 254 -24.49 -18.89 -1.93
N THR A 255 -25.15 -19.84 -1.26
CA THR A 255 -25.29 -21.22 -1.74
C THR A 255 -26.21 -21.34 -2.94
N GLU A 256 -27.31 -20.58 -2.99
CA GLU A 256 -28.19 -20.59 -4.16
C GLU A 256 -27.53 -19.99 -5.41
N VAL A 257 -26.65 -19.00 -5.23
CA VAL A 257 -25.99 -18.29 -6.35
C VAL A 257 -24.72 -19.01 -6.81
N PHE A 258 -23.90 -19.52 -5.89
CA PHE A 258 -22.58 -20.07 -6.19
C PHE A 258 -22.41 -21.56 -5.91
N GLY A 259 -23.39 -22.19 -5.25
CA GLY A 259 -23.33 -23.60 -4.84
C GLY A 259 -22.73 -23.79 -3.44
N ASP A 260 -22.67 -25.05 -3.01
CA ASP A 260 -22.28 -25.45 -1.65
C ASP A 260 -20.76 -25.69 -1.47
N GLU A 261 -19.93 -25.53 -2.50
CA GLU A 261 -18.48 -25.76 -2.43
C GLU A 261 -17.69 -24.60 -1.77
N GLY A 262 -18.31 -23.94 -0.78
CA GLY A 262 -17.77 -22.80 -0.05
C GLY A 262 -17.21 -23.13 1.33
#